data_AF-A0A4P9XTY1-F1
#
_entry.id   AF-A0A4P9XTY1-F1
#
_cell.length_a   1.000
_cell.length_b   1.000
_cell.length_c   1.000
_cell.angle_alpha   90.00
_cell.angle_beta   90.00
_cell.angle_gamma   90.00
#
_symmetry.space_group_name_H-M   'P 1'
#
loop_
_entity.id
_entity.type
_entity.pdbx_description
1 polymer ?
#
loop_
_entity_poly.entity_id
_entity_poly.type
_entity_poly.pdbx_seq_one_letter_code
_entity_poly.pdbx_strand_id
1 'polypeptide(L)'
;MGAFMNSISHPSELFAMLEYKLVRPAAVENPAVDANGKTASEARFRSYDYLNRTSRSFAAVIKELDEELMDPVCLFYVILRGLDTVEDDMTLPLDLKVAQLRSFHEDIYKEGWTFTKSGPNEKDRDLLVHFNYVIEHFLSINPVYQTVIADITRRMGYGMAEFCTRRVATVEDYNLYCHYVAGLVGVGLSKLFAASKLEGEVFSQMDDLSNSMGLFLQKTNIIRDFLEDHLEGRLFWPREIWSEYCNDPEELCADQNLDKALACLNHMCMNALEHIPDAIEYMSRIRNQSVFNFCAIPQVMAISTITLVFNNPEVFKRNVKIRKGLACKLIMEAQNVDVVRAIFLEFLNEMARKNNNARDPNYVRISTLIAQVRWRLHTRPALDSPASSERLRLPLGMLNTPAQVELPTAWARVPSYLLHHVLARRCGPTSSLGLRLTDVTKTKLAPDGHWKRPASGLDTWANVLSSVAIGATAFLAARYITVGELL
;
A
#
# COMPACT_ATOMS: atom_id res chain seq x y z
N MET A 1 3.97 20.17 8.54
CA MET A 1 5.31 20.25 9.18
C MET A 1 5.99 18.91 9.55
N GLY A 2 5.37 17.99 10.33
CA GLY A 2 6.10 16.83 10.92
C GLY A 2 6.62 15.76 9.95
N ALA A 3 5.94 15.48 8.84
CA ALA A 3 6.33 14.39 7.93
C ALA A 3 7.59 14.69 7.10
N PHE A 4 7.78 15.96 6.71
CA PHE A 4 8.94 16.40 5.94
C PHE A 4 10.19 16.40 6.84
N MET A 5 10.08 16.93 8.06
CA MET A 5 11.17 16.92 9.06
C MET A 5 11.65 15.50 9.39
N ASN A 6 10.73 14.55 9.56
CA ASN A 6 11.06 13.14 9.79
C ASN A 6 11.75 12.44 8.61
N SER A 7 11.76 13.06 7.41
CA SER A 7 12.36 12.52 6.20
C SER A 7 13.67 13.23 5.82
N ILE A 8 14.07 14.30 6.53
CA ILE A 8 15.32 15.05 6.24
C ILE A 8 16.57 14.16 6.44
N SER A 9 16.55 13.25 7.41
CA SER A 9 17.61 12.26 7.61
C SER A 9 17.60 11.13 6.57
N HIS A 10 16.63 11.11 5.64
CA HIS A 10 16.45 10.09 4.62
C HIS A 10 16.33 10.71 3.22
N PRO A 11 17.45 11.08 2.59
CA PRO A 11 17.44 11.83 1.33
C PRO A 11 16.62 11.15 0.21
N SER A 12 16.71 9.81 0.08
CA SER A 12 15.92 9.07 -0.92
C SER A 12 14.41 9.15 -0.71
N GLU A 13 13.95 9.17 0.55
CA GLU A 13 12.53 9.36 0.89
C GLU A 13 12.07 10.78 0.57
N LEU A 14 12.92 11.78 0.82
CA LEU A 14 12.64 13.17 0.50
C LEU A 14 12.48 13.38 -1.02
N PHE A 15 13.39 12.81 -1.81
CA PHE A 15 13.29 12.84 -3.27
C PHE A 15 12.01 12.16 -3.75
N ALA A 16 11.66 10.99 -3.19
CA ALA A 16 10.42 10.31 -3.52
C ALA A 16 9.18 11.15 -3.18
N MET A 17 9.17 11.89 -2.06
CA MET A 17 8.06 12.80 -1.73
C MET A 17 7.92 13.94 -2.74
N LEU A 18 9.04 14.53 -3.16
CA LEU A 18 9.04 15.60 -4.15
C LEU A 18 8.60 15.08 -5.52
N GLU A 19 9.15 13.95 -5.95
CA GLU A 19 8.78 13.31 -7.22
C GLU A 19 7.31 12.87 -7.21
N TYR A 20 6.82 12.27 -6.12
CA TYR A 20 5.41 11.92 -5.95
C TYR A 20 4.50 13.14 -6.13
N LYS A 21 4.87 14.28 -5.55
CA LYS A 21 4.10 15.54 -5.67
C LYS A 21 4.19 16.18 -7.05
N LEU A 22 5.26 15.92 -7.82
CA LEU A 22 5.51 16.52 -9.14
C LEU A 22 5.03 15.65 -10.30
N VAL A 23 5.13 14.33 -10.19
CA VAL A 23 4.90 13.35 -11.26
C VAL A 23 3.48 12.82 -11.24
N ARG A 24 2.89 12.57 -10.06
CA ARG A 24 1.46 12.31 -10.01
C ARG A 24 0.76 13.65 -10.24
N PRO A 25 0.05 13.86 -11.37
CA PRO A 25 -0.89 14.98 -11.44
C PRO A 25 -1.78 14.92 -10.20
N ALA A 26 -2.31 16.06 -9.74
CA ALA A 26 -3.30 16.05 -8.67
C ALA A 26 -4.34 14.98 -9.03
N ALA A 27 -4.29 13.83 -8.36
CA ALA A 27 -5.07 12.66 -8.74
C ALA A 27 -6.50 13.17 -8.84
N VAL A 28 -7.19 12.89 -9.95
CA VAL A 28 -8.56 13.39 -10.16
C VAL A 28 -9.30 13.23 -8.84
N GLU A 29 -9.66 14.36 -8.23
CA GLU A 29 -10.02 14.36 -6.81
C GLU A 29 -11.24 13.47 -6.63
N ASN A 30 -12.16 13.55 -7.60
CA ASN A 30 -13.30 12.67 -7.79
C ASN A 30 -13.51 12.34 -9.29
N PRO A 31 -13.33 11.08 -9.73
CA PRO A 31 -13.55 10.65 -11.13
C PRO A 31 -14.96 10.86 -11.67
N ALA A 32 -15.94 11.18 -10.81
CA ALA A 32 -17.29 11.54 -11.21
C ALA A 32 -17.40 12.96 -11.81
N VAL A 33 -16.37 13.79 -11.63
CA VAL A 33 -16.35 15.19 -12.06
C VAL A 33 -15.61 15.30 -13.39
N ASP A 34 -16.28 15.88 -14.40
CA ASP A 34 -15.67 16.13 -15.71
C ASP A 34 -14.70 17.33 -15.67
N ALA A 35 -14.00 17.58 -16.79
CA ALA A 35 -13.05 18.69 -16.92
C ALA A 35 -13.67 20.09 -16.73
N ASN A 36 -15.00 20.21 -16.80
CA ASN A 36 -15.74 21.46 -16.61
C ASN A 36 -16.33 21.59 -15.19
N GLY A 37 -16.04 20.66 -14.29
CA GLY A 37 -16.57 20.65 -12.93
C GLY A 37 -18.01 20.13 -12.82
N LYS A 38 -18.55 19.47 -13.85
CA LYS A 38 -19.90 18.91 -13.82
C LYS A 38 -19.86 17.43 -13.41
N THR A 39 -20.84 17.04 -12.61
CA THR A 39 -21.09 15.64 -12.24
C THR A 39 -22.27 15.11 -13.04
N ALA A 40 -22.11 13.95 -13.68
CA ALA A 40 -23.18 13.31 -14.44
C ALA A 40 -24.15 12.51 -13.54
N SER A 41 -23.68 12.01 -12.38
CA SER A 41 -24.46 11.25 -11.41
C SER A 41 -24.05 11.60 -9.99
N GLU A 42 -24.99 12.13 -9.20
CA GLU A 42 -24.77 12.42 -7.78
C GLU A 42 -24.39 11.15 -7.01
N ALA A 43 -25.01 10.02 -7.34
CA ALA A 43 -24.70 8.72 -6.73
C ALA A 43 -23.24 8.29 -6.95
N ARG A 44 -22.74 8.42 -8.19
CA ARG A 44 -21.32 8.16 -8.51
C ARG A 44 -20.40 9.12 -7.77
N PHE A 45 -20.72 10.41 -7.75
CA PHE A 45 -19.95 11.41 -7.02
C PHE A 45 -19.86 11.10 -5.53
N ARG A 46 -21.00 10.80 -4.89
CA ARG A 46 -21.07 10.45 -3.46
C ARG A 46 -20.28 9.19 -3.12
N SER A 47 -20.31 8.19 -3.99
CA SER A 47 -19.51 6.96 -3.79
C SER A 47 -18.01 7.26 -3.72
N TYR A 48 -17.49 8.09 -4.65
CA TYR A 48 -16.09 8.50 -4.61
C TYR A 48 -15.75 9.48 -3.49
N ASP A 49 -16.70 10.33 -3.07
CA ASP A 49 -16.54 11.16 -1.87
C ASP A 49 -16.36 10.28 -0.62
N TYR A 50 -17.24 9.29 -0.43
CA TYR A 50 -17.12 8.32 0.66
C TYR A 50 -15.82 7.52 0.57
N LEU A 51 -15.40 7.11 -0.62
CA LEU A 51 -14.11 6.46 -0.82
C LEU A 51 -12.95 7.35 -0.32
N ASN A 52 -12.90 8.62 -0.73
CA ASN A 52 -11.85 9.55 -0.32
C ASN A 52 -11.84 9.78 1.21
N ARG A 53 -13.02 9.94 1.82
CA ARG A 53 -13.19 10.21 3.25
C ARG A 53 -12.76 9.03 4.13
N THR A 54 -13.06 7.80 3.70
CA THR A 54 -12.84 6.58 4.50
C THR A 54 -11.48 5.91 4.23
N SER A 55 -10.98 5.98 2.99
CA SER A 55 -9.84 5.18 2.51
C SER A 55 -8.51 5.94 2.48
N ARG A 56 -8.54 7.28 2.45
CA ARG A 56 -7.35 8.16 2.36
C ARG A 56 -6.38 7.74 1.25
N SER A 57 -5.23 7.15 1.60
CA SER A 57 -4.19 6.79 0.63
C SER A 57 -4.61 5.67 -0.33
N PHE A 58 -5.53 4.79 0.10
CA PHE A 58 -5.98 3.69 -0.75
C PHE A 58 -7.00 4.15 -1.82
N ALA A 59 -7.71 5.27 -1.59
CA ALA A 59 -8.53 5.91 -2.61
C ALA A 59 -7.72 6.33 -3.85
N ALA A 60 -6.50 6.83 -3.65
CA ALA A 60 -5.63 7.21 -4.77
C ALA A 60 -5.24 6.01 -5.63
N VAL A 61 -5.03 4.84 -5.02
CA VAL A 61 -4.66 3.61 -5.72
C VAL A 61 -5.85 3.03 -6.49
N ILE A 62 -7.06 3.09 -5.93
CA ILE A 62 -8.30 2.67 -6.63
C ILE A 62 -8.55 3.55 -7.86
N LYS A 63 -8.32 4.86 -7.76
CA LYS A 63 -8.50 5.81 -8.87
C LYS A 63 -7.46 5.69 -9.99
N GLU A 64 -6.43 4.87 -9.80
CA GLU A 64 -5.41 4.55 -10.81
C GLU A 64 -5.64 3.21 -11.49
N LEU A 65 -6.69 2.48 -11.11
CA LEU A 65 -7.15 1.31 -11.83
C LEU A 65 -7.60 1.69 -13.25
N ASP A 66 -7.55 0.69 -14.13
CA ASP A 66 -8.23 0.73 -15.41
C ASP A 66 -9.70 1.15 -15.24
N GLU A 67 -10.22 1.92 -16.20
CA GLU A 67 -11.56 2.53 -16.13
C GLU A 67 -12.64 1.48 -15.87
N GLU A 68 -12.51 0.28 -16.45
CA GLU A 68 -13.45 -0.84 -16.29
C GLU A 68 -13.55 -1.34 -14.84
N LEU A 69 -12.48 -1.20 -14.04
CA LEU A 69 -12.43 -1.65 -12.65
C LEU A 69 -12.64 -0.55 -11.62
N MET A 70 -12.56 0.72 -12.01
CA MET A 70 -12.57 1.83 -11.06
C MET A 70 -13.88 1.89 -10.26
N ASP A 71 -15.03 1.91 -10.95
CA ASP A 71 -16.35 1.97 -10.31
C ASP A 71 -16.67 0.68 -9.53
N PRO A 72 -16.47 -0.55 -10.08
CA PRO A 72 -16.69 -1.79 -9.32
C PRO A 72 -15.85 -1.91 -8.06
N VAL A 73 -14.56 -1.56 -8.10
CA VAL A 73 -13.68 -1.64 -6.92
C VAL A 73 -13.98 -0.53 -5.91
N CYS A 74 -14.34 0.67 -6.37
CA CYS A 74 -14.83 1.76 -5.51
C CYS A 74 -16.08 1.32 -4.73
N LEU A 75 -17.09 0.79 -5.43
CA LEU A 75 -18.32 0.31 -4.83
C LEU A 75 -18.08 -0.88 -3.91
N PHE A 76 -17.23 -1.83 -4.32
CA PHE A 76 -16.86 -2.96 -3.47
C PHE A 76 -16.26 -2.48 -2.15
N TYR A 77 -15.32 -1.54 -2.18
CA TYR A 77 -14.73 -0.97 -0.97
C TYR A 77 -15.77 -0.25 -0.10
N VAL A 78 -16.57 0.65 -0.69
CA VAL A 78 -17.52 1.48 0.08
C VAL A 78 -18.65 0.64 0.68
N ILE A 79 -19.14 -0.38 -0.02
CA ILE A 79 -20.15 -1.30 0.51
C ILE A 79 -19.59 -2.08 1.69
N LEU A 80 -18.39 -2.64 1.57
CA LEU A 80 -17.76 -3.37 2.67
C LEU A 80 -17.40 -2.45 3.85
N ARG A 81 -17.03 -1.19 3.60
CA ARG A 81 -16.85 -0.19 4.65
C ARG A 81 -18.15 0.09 5.41
N GLY A 82 -19.29 0.11 4.72
CA GLY A 82 -20.61 0.20 5.36
C GLY A 82 -20.88 -1.02 6.26
N LEU A 83 -20.52 -2.22 5.80
CA LEU A 83 -20.64 -3.45 6.59
C LEU A 83 -19.73 -3.41 7.84
N ASP A 84 -18.45 -3.04 7.69
CA ASP A 84 -17.49 -2.88 8.80
C ASP A 84 -18.03 -1.88 9.84
N THR A 85 -18.63 -0.77 9.39
CA THR A 85 -19.20 0.26 10.28
C THR A 85 -20.32 -0.31 11.16
N VAL A 86 -21.09 -1.29 10.68
CA VAL A 86 -22.11 -1.98 11.50
C VAL A 86 -21.44 -2.95 12.49
N GLU A 87 -20.38 -3.65 12.08
CA GLU A 87 -19.64 -4.56 12.95
C GLU A 87 -18.95 -3.82 14.10
N ASP A 88 -18.22 -2.75 13.79
CA ASP A 88 -17.38 -2.00 14.73
C ASP A 88 -18.18 -1.18 15.74
N ASP A 89 -19.44 -0.83 15.43
CA ASP A 89 -20.26 0.00 16.31
C ASP A 89 -20.69 -0.76 17.59
N MET A 90 -19.96 -0.52 18.67
CA MET A 90 -20.20 -1.13 19.98
C MET A 90 -21.47 -0.60 20.69
N THR A 91 -22.15 0.40 20.13
CA THR A 91 -23.41 0.95 20.68
C THR A 91 -24.65 0.21 20.19
N LEU A 92 -24.54 -0.57 19.12
CA LEU A 92 -25.64 -1.37 18.57
C LEU A 92 -25.95 -2.58 19.46
N PRO A 93 -27.23 -2.84 19.80
CA PRO A 93 -27.64 -4.09 20.41
C PRO A 93 -27.23 -5.30 19.56
N LEU A 94 -26.70 -6.35 20.20
CA LEU A 94 -26.13 -7.51 19.52
C LEU A 94 -27.10 -8.16 18.52
N ASP A 95 -28.37 -8.34 18.89
CA ASP A 95 -29.39 -8.94 18.02
C ASP A 95 -29.63 -8.11 16.75
N LEU A 96 -29.64 -6.78 16.89
CA LEU A 96 -29.78 -5.86 15.76
C LEU A 96 -28.54 -5.92 14.86
N LYS A 97 -27.34 -5.91 15.46
CA LYS A 97 -26.06 -6.01 14.74
C LYS A 97 -26.00 -7.30 13.92
N VAL A 98 -26.24 -8.45 14.56
CA VAL A 98 -26.22 -9.77 13.91
C VAL A 98 -27.25 -9.88 12.78
N ALA A 99 -28.48 -9.40 13.00
CA ALA A 99 -29.50 -9.38 11.96
C ALA A 99 -29.09 -8.51 10.77
N GLN A 100 -28.59 -7.30 11.05
CA GLN A 100 -28.19 -6.34 10.02
C GLN A 100 -26.99 -6.82 9.20
N LEU A 101 -25.97 -7.42 9.83
CA LEU A 101 -24.81 -7.98 9.13
C LEU A 101 -25.23 -9.10 8.17
N ARG A 102 -26.17 -9.97 8.57
CA ARG A 102 -26.66 -11.08 7.72
C ARG A 102 -27.53 -10.60 6.56
N SER A 103 -28.33 -9.55 6.76
CA SER A 103 -29.22 -9.01 5.71
C SER A 103 -28.57 -7.98 4.80
N PHE A 104 -27.38 -7.45 5.14
CA PHE A 104 -26.78 -6.32 4.44
C PHE A 104 -26.64 -6.53 2.92
N HIS A 105 -26.30 -7.75 2.50
CA HIS A 105 -26.20 -8.11 1.07
C HIS A 105 -27.53 -8.09 0.30
N GLU A 106 -28.67 -8.17 1.00
CA GLU A 106 -30.00 -7.96 0.41
C GLU A 106 -30.35 -6.47 0.44
N ASP A 107 -29.91 -5.77 1.49
CA ASP A 107 -30.14 -4.33 1.67
C ASP A 107 -29.48 -3.50 0.57
N ILE A 108 -28.31 -3.92 0.06
CA ILE A 108 -27.65 -3.23 -1.08
C ILE A 108 -28.45 -3.27 -2.39
N TYR A 109 -29.49 -4.09 -2.50
CA TYR A 109 -30.42 -4.11 -3.64
C TYR A 109 -31.71 -3.32 -3.39
N LYS A 110 -31.93 -2.83 -2.17
CA LYS A 110 -33.16 -2.09 -1.80
C LYS A 110 -32.97 -0.60 -2.06
N GLU A 111 -33.52 -0.12 -3.17
CA GLU A 111 -33.50 1.32 -3.50
C GLU A 111 -34.00 2.17 -2.33
N GLY A 112 -33.25 3.24 -2.01
CA GLY A 112 -33.58 4.14 -0.92
C GLY A 112 -33.26 3.63 0.49
N TRP A 113 -32.69 2.42 0.63
CA TRP A 113 -32.28 1.92 1.95
C TRP A 113 -31.20 2.80 2.59
N THR A 114 -31.34 3.03 3.89
CA THR A 114 -30.41 3.79 4.75
C THR A 114 -30.39 3.17 6.14
N PHE A 115 -29.35 3.45 6.92
CA PHE A 115 -29.22 2.97 8.29
C PHE A 115 -28.80 4.11 9.23
N THR A 116 -29.73 4.53 10.10
CA THR A 116 -29.57 5.68 11.01
C THR A 116 -29.33 5.29 12.46
N LYS A 117 -29.32 3.99 12.76
CA LYS A 117 -29.26 3.44 14.12
C LYS A 117 -27.85 3.40 14.71
N SER A 118 -26.81 3.60 13.91
CA SER A 118 -25.43 3.69 14.41
C SER A 118 -25.25 4.82 15.41
N GLY A 119 -24.38 4.61 16.39
CA GLY A 119 -24.03 5.56 17.44
C GLY A 119 -23.55 6.89 16.86
N PRO A 120 -23.88 8.03 17.48
CA PRO A 120 -23.62 9.36 16.89
C PRO A 120 -22.13 9.68 16.71
N ASN A 121 -21.25 8.97 17.43
CA ASN A 121 -19.80 9.13 17.36
C ASN A 121 -19.12 8.09 16.47
N GLU A 122 -19.89 7.17 15.86
CA GLU A 122 -19.34 6.18 14.95
C GLU A 122 -18.76 6.90 13.72
N LYS A 123 -17.49 6.65 13.44
CA LYS A 123 -16.64 7.53 12.62
C LYS A 123 -17.17 7.66 11.19
N ASP A 124 -17.60 6.53 10.62
CA ASP A 124 -18.05 6.42 9.24
C ASP A 124 -19.59 6.36 9.15
N ARG A 125 -20.32 6.70 10.23
CA ARG A 125 -21.80 6.69 10.28
C ARG A 125 -22.49 7.39 9.11
N ASP A 126 -21.94 8.51 8.65
CA ASP A 126 -22.54 9.30 7.58
C ASP A 126 -22.72 8.51 6.27
N LEU A 127 -21.85 7.53 6.01
CA LEU A 127 -21.97 6.59 4.89
C LEU A 127 -23.26 5.78 4.98
N LEU A 128 -23.55 5.22 6.16
CA LEU A 128 -24.76 4.41 6.39
C LEU A 128 -26.04 5.25 6.34
N VAL A 129 -25.99 6.49 6.79
CA VAL A 129 -27.14 7.42 6.74
C VAL A 129 -27.54 7.76 5.30
N HIS A 130 -26.57 7.89 4.41
CA HIS A 130 -26.79 8.25 3.00
C HIS A 130 -26.46 7.09 2.05
N PHE A 131 -26.62 5.86 2.53
CA PHE A 131 -26.24 4.65 1.79
C PHE A 131 -27.06 4.44 0.51
N ASN A 132 -28.22 5.11 0.41
CA ASN A 132 -29.06 5.14 -0.78
C ASN A 132 -28.29 5.57 -2.05
N TYR A 133 -27.32 6.50 -1.93
CA TYR A 133 -26.50 6.91 -3.07
C TYR A 133 -25.52 5.83 -3.51
N VAL A 134 -24.98 5.05 -2.56
CA VAL A 134 -24.10 3.92 -2.87
C VAL A 134 -24.89 2.83 -3.57
N ILE A 135 -26.13 2.57 -3.12
CA ILE A 135 -27.05 1.62 -3.76
C ILE A 135 -27.39 2.05 -5.18
N GLU A 136 -27.76 3.31 -5.40
CA GLU A 136 -28.07 3.82 -6.75
C GLU A 136 -26.88 3.64 -7.71
N HIS A 137 -25.66 3.92 -7.26
CA HIS A 137 -24.47 3.70 -8.07
C HIS A 137 -24.17 2.21 -8.28
N PHE A 138 -24.34 1.38 -7.25
CA PHE A 138 -24.19 -0.08 -7.31
C PHE A 138 -25.15 -0.73 -8.33
N LEU A 139 -26.40 -0.30 -8.35
CA LEU A 139 -27.39 -0.82 -9.29
C LEU A 139 -27.13 -0.39 -10.74
N SER A 140 -26.30 0.65 -10.95
CA SER A 140 -25.96 1.16 -12.29
C SER A 140 -24.79 0.44 -13.00
N ILE A 141 -23.93 -0.28 -12.25
CA ILE A 141 -22.79 -1.00 -12.83
C ILE A 141 -23.22 -2.35 -13.42
N ASN A 142 -22.33 -2.98 -14.20
CA ASN A 142 -22.61 -4.27 -14.83
C ASN A 142 -23.05 -5.34 -13.79
N PRO A 143 -24.17 -6.07 -14.03
CA PRO A 143 -24.68 -7.11 -13.12
C PRO A 143 -23.68 -8.20 -12.73
N VAL A 144 -22.68 -8.49 -13.58
CA VAL A 144 -21.61 -9.44 -13.25
C VAL A 144 -20.84 -8.98 -12.00
N TYR A 145 -20.49 -7.69 -11.92
CA TYR A 145 -19.81 -7.15 -10.74
C TYR A 145 -20.74 -7.09 -9.52
N GLN A 146 -22.01 -6.74 -9.73
CA GLN A 146 -23.00 -6.72 -8.65
C GLN A 146 -23.10 -8.07 -7.94
N THR A 147 -23.12 -9.15 -8.73
CA THR A 147 -23.20 -10.54 -8.22
C THR A 147 -21.99 -10.90 -7.36
N VAL A 148 -20.78 -10.50 -7.78
CA VAL A 148 -19.54 -10.74 -7.01
C VAL A 148 -19.57 -9.96 -5.70
N ILE A 149 -19.88 -8.67 -5.76
CA ILE A 149 -19.94 -7.80 -4.57
C ILE A 149 -20.95 -8.35 -3.57
N ALA A 150 -22.17 -8.67 -4.01
CA ALA A 150 -23.22 -9.20 -3.15
C ALA A 150 -22.87 -10.54 -2.50
N ASP A 151 -22.26 -11.49 -3.24
CA ASP A 151 -21.83 -12.77 -2.66
C ASP A 151 -20.77 -12.57 -1.58
N ILE A 152 -19.79 -11.70 -1.83
CA ILE A 152 -18.75 -11.42 -0.84
C ILE A 152 -19.34 -10.69 0.37
N THR A 153 -20.14 -9.65 0.18
CA THR A 153 -20.85 -8.95 1.28
C THR A 153 -21.67 -9.92 2.12
N ARG A 154 -22.36 -10.88 1.50
CA ARG A 154 -23.09 -11.93 2.21
C ARG A 154 -22.16 -12.79 3.05
N ARG A 155 -21.11 -13.36 2.46
CA ARG A 155 -20.19 -14.26 3.17
C ARG A 155 -19.46 -13.53 4.31
N MET A 156 -19.04 -12.28 4.09
CA MET A 156 -18.43 -11.43 5.11
C MET A 156 -19.40 -11.16 6.26
N GLY A 157 -20.63 -10.73 5.95
CA GLY A 157 -21.64 -10.40 6.96
C GLY A 157 -22.02 -11.59 7.84
N TYR A 158 -22.12 -12.79 7.26
CA TYR A 158 -22.34 -14.02 8.05
C TYR A 158 -21.15 -14.34 8.96
N GLY A 159 -19.91 -14.17 8.48
CA GLY A 159 -18.70 -14.38 9.26
C GLY A 159 -18.52 -13.38 10.40
N MET A 160 -18.71 -12.09 10.13
CA MET A 160 -18.69 -11.02 11.15
C MET A 160 -19.76 -11.27 12.22
N ALA A 161 -20.96 -11.68 11.82
CA ALA A 161 -22.03 -12.02 12.76
C ALA A 161 -21.66 -13.20 13.67
N GLU A 162 -20.90 -14.17 13.18
CA GLU A 162 -20.37 -15.27 13.99
C GLU A 162 -19.41 -14.74 15.08
N PHE A 163 -18.43 -13.92 14.70
CA PHE A 163 -17.43 -13.35 15.60
C PHE A 163 -17.94 -12.19 16.49
N CYS A 164 -19.12 -11.65 16.21
CA CYS A 164 -19.85 -10.81 17.18
C CYS A 164 -20.31 -11.62 18.41
N THR A 165 -20.47 -12.94 18.27
CA THR A 165 -20.99 -13.82 19.34
C THR A 165 -19.93 -14.73 19.95
N ARG A 166 -18.71 -14.74 19.41
CA ARG A 166 -17.59 -15.57 19.89
C ARG A 166 -16.26 -14.84 19.83
N ARG A 167 -15.36 -15.15 20.76
CA ARG A 167 -13.99 -14.61 20.78
C ARG A 167 -13.06 -15.44 19.89
N VAL A 168 -11.97 -14.81 19.43
CA VAL A 168 -10.88 -15.49 18.72
C VAL A 168 -10.03 -16.26 19.73
N ALA A 169 -10.21 -17.58 19.80
CA ALA A 169 -9.53 -18.41 20.79
C ALA A 169 -8.26 -19.07 20.23
N THR A 170 -8.35 -19.70 19.05
CA THR A 170 -7.22 -20.43 18.44
C THR A 170 -6.62 -19.70 17.25
N VAL A 171 -5.47 -20.19 16.75
CA VAL A 171 -4.88 -19.72 15.49
C VAL A 171 -5.81 -20.01 14.30
N GLU A 172 -6.57 -21.10 14.34
CA GLU A 172 -7.60 -21.39 13.33
C GLU A 172 -8.75 -20.39 13.38
N ASP A 173 -9.22 -20.01 14.57
CA ASP A 173 -10.21 -18.94 14.72
C ASP A 173 -9.69 -17.62 14.18
N TYR A 174 -8.41 -17.33 14.42
CA TYR A 174 -7.77 -16.10 13.93
C TYR A 174 -7.69 -16.10 12.40
N ASN A 175 -7.27 -17.21 11.80
CA ASN A 175 -7.26 -17.40 10.35
C ASN A 175 -8.67 -17.29 9.76
N LEU A 176 -9.68 -17.85 10.42
CA LEU A 176 -11.06 -17.82 9.98
C LEU A 176 -11.68 -16.41 10.09
N TYR A 177 -11.40 -15.70 11.18
CA TYR A 177 -11.78 -14.30 11.31
C TYR A 177 -11.15 -13.45 10.20
N CYS A 178 -9.83 -13.56 10.01
CA CYS A 178 -9.13 -12.86 8.92
C CYS A 178 -9.63 -13.29 7.53
N HIS A 179 -10.04 -14.55 7.34
CA HIS A 179 -10.69 -15.00 6.12
C HIS A 179 -11.95 -14.21 5.86
N TYR A 180 -12.85 -14.11 6.85
CA TYR A 180 -14.09 -13.38 6.69
C TYR A 180 -13.87 -11.89 6.43
N VAL A 181 -13.04 -11.19 7.21
CA VAL A 181 -12.97 -9.73 7.12
C VAL A 181 -12.00 -9.21 6.04
N ALA A 182 -11.08 -10.06 5.52
CA ALA A 182 -10.08 -9.62 4.54
C ALA A 182 -9.75 -10.65 3.46
N GLY A 183 -9.72 -11.94 3.80
CA GLY A 183 -9.47 -13.00 2.82
C GLY A 183 -10.53 -13.02 1.71
N LEU A 184 -11.80 -12.89 2.09
CA LEU A 184 -12.93 -12.74 1.17
C LEU A 184 -12.83 -11.48 0.31
N VAL A 185 -12.25 -10.39 0.82
CA VAL A 185 -11.99 -9.19 0.03
C VAL A 185 -11.00 -9.50 -1.09
N GLY A 186 -9.92 -10.23 -0.79
CA GLY A 186 -8.98 -10.72 -1.79
C GLY A 186 -9.66 -11.59 -2.86
N VAL A 187 -10.49 -12.55 -2.44
CA VAL A 187 -11.27 -13.42 -3.36
C VAL A 187 -12.22 -12.59 -4.24
N GLY A 188 -12.92 -11.63 -3.65
CA GLY A 188 -13.82 -10.72 -4.37
C GLY A 188 -13.09 -9.92 -5.44
N LEU A 189 -11.96 -9.29 -5.08
CA LEU A 189 -11.12 -8.55 -6.02
C LEU A 189 -10.64 -9.43 -7.17
N SER A 190 -10.15 -10.65 -6.90
CA SER A 190 -9.73 -11.57 -7.97
C SER A 190 -10.87 -11.92 -8.92
N LYS A 191 -12.09 -12.12 -8.41
CA LYS A 191 -13.28 -12.34 -9.24
C LYS A 191 -13.66 -11.11 -10.05
N LEU A 192 -13.54 -9.90 -9.51
CA LEU A 192 -13.74 -8.65 -10.26
C LEU A 192 -12.72 -8.50 -11.38
N PHE A 193 -11.44 -8.84 -11.14
CA PHE A 193 -10.38 -8.77 -12.15
C PHE A 193 -10.58 -9.77 -13.29
N ALA A 194 -11.06 -10.98 -12.98
CA ALA A 194 -11.43 -11.96 -14.00
C ALA A 194 -12.67 -11.49 -14.80
N ALA A 195 -13.71 -11.01 -14.10
CA ALA A 195 -14.94 -10.52 -14.71
C ALA A 195 -14.71 -9.34 -15.68
N SER A 196 -13.75 -8.46 -15.38
CA SER A 196 -13.37 -7.36 -16.26
C SER A 196 -12.58 -7.79 -17.49
N LYS A 197 -12.13 -9.05 -17.54
CA LYS A 197 -11.27 -9.63 -18.58
C LYS A 197 -9.89 -8.94 -18.68
N LEU A 198 -9.53 -8.10 -17.73
CA LEU A 198 -8.18 -7.53 -17.61
C LEU A 198 -7.20 -8.58 -17.08
N GLU A 199 -7.69 -9.53 -16.30
CA GLU A 199 -6.97 -10.73 -15.90
C GLU A 199 -7.67 -11.99 -16.41
N GLY A 200 -6.92 -13.10 -16.48
CA GLY A 200 -7.47 -14.38 -16.95
C GLY A 200 -8.43 -15.02 -15.95
N GLU A 201 -9.35 -15.85 -16.45
CA GLU A 201 -10.34 -16.60 -15.65
C GLU A 201 -9.75 -17.39 -14.48
N VAL A 202 -8.47 -17.77 -14.55
CA VAL A 202 -7.74 -18.43 -13.45
C VAL A 202 -7.81 -17.66 -12.13
N PHE A 203 -7.93 -16.32 -12.17
CA PHE A 203 -8.07 -15.50 -10.96
C PHE A 203 -9.36 -15.78 -10.19
N SER A 204 -10.41 -16.26 -10.85
CA SER A 204 -11.66 -16.67 -10.19
C SER A 204 -11.54 -18.00 -9.41
N GLN A 205 -10.43 -18.72 -9.57
CA GLN A 205 -10.17 -20.04 -9.00
C GLN A 205 -8.98 -20.07 -8.05
N MET A 206 -8.41 -18.90 -7.73
CA MET A 206 -7.20 -18.76 -6.92
C MET A 206 -7.50 -18.42 -5.45
N ASP A 207 -8.63 -18.92 -4.92
CA ASP A 207 -9.16 -18.55 -3.60
C ASP A 207 -8.11 -18.65 -2.49
N ASP A 208 -7.25 -19.67 -2.47
CA ASP A 208 -6.21 -19.84 -1.45
C ASP A 208 -5.17 -18.69 -1.48
N LEU A 209 -4.67 -18.35 -2.67
CA LEU A 209 -3.68 -17.29 -2.86
C LEU A 209 -4.30 -15.90 -2.60
N SER A 210 -5.54 -15.69 -3.08
CA SER A 210 -6.32 -14.48 -2.83
C SER A 210 -6.63 -14.29 -1.35
N ASN A 211 -6.96 -15.38 -0.65
CA ASN A 211 -7.15 -15.38 0.79
C ASN A 211 -5.86 -15.01 1.52
N SER A 212 -4.74 -15.62 1.16
CA SER A 212 -3.42 -15.34 1.77
C SER A 212 -3.01 -13.87 1.61
N MET A 213 -3.27 -13.25 0.45
CA MET A 213 -3.10 -11.80 0.23
C MET A 213 -3.89 -10.97 1.25
N GLY A 214 -5.16 -11.30 1.49
CA GLY A 214 -6.00 -10.62 2.48
C GLY A 214 -5.55 -10.85 3.91
N LEU A 215 -5.21 -12.09 4.27
CA LEU A 215 -4.72 -12.46 5.61
C LEU A 215 -3.44 -11.70 5.97
N PHE A 216 -2.48 -11.57 5.05
CA PHE A 216 -1.26 -10.82 5.34
C PHE A 216 -1.53 -9.36 5.72
N LEU A 217 -2.43 -8.69 4.98
CA LEU A 217 -2.81 -7.30 5.27
C LEU A 217 -3.54 -7.19 6.61
N GLN A 218 -4.51 -8.08 6.84
CA GLN A 218 -5.33 -8.02 8.05
C GLN A 218 -4.53 -8.32 9.31
N LYS A 219 -3.71 -9.37 9.29
CA LYS A 219 -2.84 -9.71 10.41
C LYS A 219 -1.87 -8.58 10.72
N THR A 220 -1.30 -7.94 9.69
CA THR A 220 -0.42 -6.78 9.87
C THR A 220 -1.16 -5.61 10.56
N ASN A 221 -2.41 -5.33 10.16
CA ASN A 221 -3.21 -4.30 10.80
C ASN A 221 -3.53 -4.64 12.26
N ILE A 222 -4.03 -5.84 12.54
CA ILE A 222 -4.36 -6.32 13.90
C ILE A 222 -3.15 -6.26 14.84
N ILE A 223 -1.96 -6.58 14.33
CA ILE A 223 -0.73 -6.53 15.13
C ILE A 223 -0.37 -5.08 15.46
N ARG A 224 -0.47 -4.19 14.47
CA ARG A 224 -0.08 -2.79 14.62
C ARG A 224 -1.07 -1.97 15.46
N ASP A 225 -2.36 -2.28 15.36
CA ASP A 225 -3.46 -1.56 16.00
C ASP A 225 -3.82 -2.08 17.40
N PHE A 226 -3.04 -3.02 17.96
CA PHE A 226 -3.29 -3.64 19.26
C PHE A 226 -3.78 -2.67 20.36
N LEU A 227 -3.08 -1.55 20.57
CA LEU A 227 -3.45 -0.59 21.62
C LEU A 227 -4.77 0.14 21.29
N GLU A 228 -5.01 0.48 20.03
CA GLU A 228 -6.24 1.16 19.60
C GLU A 228 -7.44 0.24 19.80
N ASP A 229 -7.33 -1.01 19.35
CA ASP A 229 -8.35 -2.04 19.55
C ASP A 229 -8.61 -2.29 21.03
N HIS A 230 -7.54 -2.40 21.82
CA HIS A 230 -7.63 -2.64 23.26
C HIS A 230 -8.38 -1.51 23.99
N LEU A 231 -8.07 -0.25 23.70
CA LEU A 231 -8.74 0.91 24.29
C LEU A 231 -10.22 1.02 23.90
N GLU A 232 -10.61 0.45 22.76
CA GLU A 232 -11.99 0.35 22.29
C GLU A 232 -12.71 -0.92 22.75
N GLY A 233 -12.06 -1.74 23.60
CA GLY A 233 -12.64 -2.97 24.14
C GLY A 233 -12.68 -4.14 23.15
N ARG A 234 -11.88 -4.07 22.08
CA ARG A 234 -11.72 -5.10 21.04
C ARG A 234 -10.43 -5.89 21.30
N LEU A 235 -10.47 -7.20 21.01
CA LEU A 235 -9.31 -8.08 21.13
C LEU A 235 -9.36 -9.14 20.04
N PHE A 236 -8.42 -9.04 19.10
CA PHE A 236 -8.31 -9.96 17.96
C PHE A 236 -7.11 -10.91 18.05
N TRP A 237 -6.17 -10.67 18.98
CA TRP A 237 -5.04 -11.57 19.19
C TRP A 237 -5.59 -12.90 19.76
N PRO A 238 -5.25 -14.05 19.17
CA PRO A 238 -5.81 -15.33 19.60
C PRO A 238 -5.29 -15.71 20.98
N ARG A 239 -6.21 -16.21 21.82
CA ARG A 239 -5.89 -16.69 23.17
C ARG A 239 -4.79 -17.73 23.19
N GLU A 240 -4.79 -18.64 22.24
CA GLU A 240 -3.76 -19.67 22.08
C GLU A 240 -2.35 -19.07 22.03
N ILE A 241 -2.17 -17.89 21.42
CA ILE A 241 -0.88 -17.20 21.38
C ILE A 241 -0.63 -16.39 22.65
N TRP A 242 -1.50 -15.43 22.99
CA TRP A 242 -1.19 -14.49 24.06
C TRP A 242 -1.15 -15.14 25.45
N SER A 243 -1.89 -16.24 25.65
CA SER A 243 -1.90 -16.96 26.93
C SER A 243 -0.60 -17.72 27.25
N GLU A 244 0.29 -17.88 26.26
CA GLU A 244 1.65 -18.38 26.51
C GLU A 244 2.52 -17.36 27.27
N TYR A 245 2.16 -16.07 27.22
CA TYR A 245 2.99 -14.97 27.73
C TYR A 245 2.38 -14.28 28.96
N CYS A 246 1.05 -14.24 29.07
CA CYS A 246 0.31 -13.55 30.13
C CYS A 246 -1.02 -14.25 30.45
N ASN A 247 -1.62 -13.97 31.61
CA ASN A 247 -2.93 -14.52 31.94
C ASN A 247 -4.09 -13.64 31.42
N ASP A 248 -3.81 -12.35 31.26
CA ASP A 248 -4.74 -11.35 30.75
C ASP A 248 -4.02 -10.48 29.69
N PRO A 249 -4.60 -10.26 28.49
CA PRO A 249 -4.03 -9.39 27.47
C PRO A 249 -3.75 -7.95 27.94
N GLU A 250 -4.45 -7.45 28.97
CA GLU A 250 -4.16 -6.15 29.60
C GLU A 250 -2.73 -6.07 30.16
N GLU A 251 -2.19 -7.21 30.61
CA GLU A 251 -0.83 -7.29 31.14
C GLU A 251 0.25 -6.94 30.10
N LEU A 252 -0.04 -7.06 28.80
CA LEU A 252 0.88 -6.75 27.71
C LEU A 252 1.17 -5.24 27.61
N CYS A 253 0.27 -4.39 28.11
CA CYS A 253 0.44 -2.93 28.13
C CYS A 253 1.31 -2.45 29.31
N ALA A 254 1.61 -3.32 30.28
CA ALA A 254 2.33 -2.93 31.50
C ALA A 254 3.86 -2.95 31.28
N ASP A 255 4.54 -1.86 31.63
CA ASP A 255 5.99 -1.71 31.41
C ASP A 255 6.82 -2.84 32.07
N GLN A 256 6.39 -3.38 33.22
CA GLN A 256 7.06 -4.50 33.90
C GLN A 256 6.99 -5.83 33.13
N ASN A 257 6.09 -5.96 32.15
CA ASN A 257 5.89 -7.18 31.36
C ASN A 257 6.47 -7.07 29.95
N LEU A 258 7.29 -6.05 29.69
CA LEU A 258 7.73 -5.71 28.33
C LEU A 258 8.38 -6.89 27.59
N ASP A 259 9.23 -7.68 28.23
CA ASP A 259 9.88 -8.83 27.58
C ASP A 259 8.88 -9.88 27.09
N LYS A 260 7.83 -10.14 27.89
CA LYS A 260 6.73 -11.06 27.54
C LYS A 260 5.87 -10.47 26.42
N ALA A 261 5.59 -9.16 26.50
CA ALA A 261 4.82 -8.45 25.50
C ALA A 261 5.53 -8.48 24.13
N LEU A 262 6.84 -8.23 24.11
CA LEU A 262 7.66 -8.32 22.90
C LEU A 262 7.72 -9.75 22.35
N ALA A 263 7.86 -10.77 23.20
CA ALA A 263 7.82 -12.17 22.74
C ALA A 263 6.47 -12.54 22.11
N CYS A 264 5.35 -12.09 22.70
CA CYS A 264 4.02 -12.25 22.13
C CYS A 264 3.86 -11.54 20.79
N LEU A 265 4.30 -10.27 20.71
CA LEU A 265 4.32 -9.48 19.48
C LEU A 265 5.12 -10.17 18.37
N ASN A 266 6.27 -10.75 18.71
CA ASN A 266 7.12 -11.46 17.77
C ASN A 266 6.47 -12.78 17.30
N HIS A 267 5.74 -13.49 18.17
CA HIS A 267 4.93 -14.66 17.79
C HIS A 267 3.84 -14.26 16.78
N MET A 268 3.11 -13.17 17.04
CA MET A 268 2.09 -12.66 16.12
C MET A 268 2.70 -12.24 14.76
N CYS A 269 3.84 -11.53 14.77
CA CYS A 269 4.55 -11.16 13.56
C CYS A 269 4.93 -12.39 12.73
N MET A 270 5.50 -13.42 13.38
CA MET A 270 5.88 -14.67 12.74
C MET A 270 4.69 -15.32 12.01
N ASN A 271 3.53 -15.39 12.67
CA ASN A 271 2.30 -15.94 12.08
C ASN A 271 1.83 -15.16 10.84
N ALA A 272 2.06 -13.84 10.78
CA ALA A 272 1.77 -13.06 9.58
C ALA A 272 2.73 -13.36 8.42
N LEU A 273 4.02 -13.60 8.70
CA LEU A 273 5.05 -13.85 7.66
C LEU A 273 4.78 -15.11 6.82
N GLU A 274 3.99 -16.06 7.34
CA GLU A 274 3.63 -17.30 6.64
C GLU A 274 2.91 -17.05 5.30
N HIS A 275 2.23 -15.91 5.16
CA HIS A 275 1.47 -15.55 3.96
C HIS A 275 2.30 -14.91 2.84
N ILE A 276 3.54 -14.51 3.13
CA ILE A 276 4.40 -13.79 2.17
C ILE A 276 4.66 -14.59 0.88
N PRO A 277 5.01 -15.90 0.93
CA PRO A 277 5.27 -16.67 -0.28
C PRO A 277 4.06 -16.71 -1.23
N ASP A 278 2.85 -16.82 -0.68
CA ASP A 278 1.62 -16.87 -1.45
C ASP A 278 1.28 -15.49 -2.04
N ALA A 279 1.50 -14.41 -1.27
CA ALA A 279 1.30 -13.05 -1.77
C ALA A 279 2.19 -12.73 -2.98
N ILE A 280 3.47 -13.13 -2.91
CA ILE A 280 4.41 -13.00 -4.03
C ILE A 280 3.98 -13.89 -5.21
N GLU A 281 3.51 -15.12 -4.95
CA GLU A 281 3.00 -15.99 -6.00
C GLU A 281 1.77 -15.40 -6.69
N TYR A 282 0.80 -14.89 -5.93
CA TYR A 282 -0.39 -14.23 -6.46
C TYR A 282 0.01 -13.07 -7.39
N MET A 283 0.85 -12.15 -6.89
CA MET A 283 1.29 -10.98 -7.66
C MET A 283 2.12 -11.35 -8.90
N SER A 284 2.83 -12.49 -8.89
CA SER A 284 3.58 -12.96 -10.05
C SER A 284 2.70 -13.39 -11.23
N ARG A 285 1.40 -13.62 -11.00
CA ARG A 285 0.45 -14.05 -12.03
C ARG A 285 -0.33 -12.89 -12.66
N ILE A 286 -0.27 -11.70 -12.07
CA ILE A 286 -0.98 -10.50 -12.54
C ILE A 286 -0.31 -9.99 -13.81
N ARG A 287 -1.12 -9.62 -14.82
CA ARG A 287 -0.63 -9.14 -16.13
C ARG A 287 -0.92 -7.66 -16.36
N ASN A 288 -2.07 -7.17 -15.91
CA ASN A 288 -2.46 -5.78 -16.05
C ASN A 288 -1.68 -4.90 -15.04
N GLN A 289 -1.04 -3.84 -15.53
CA GLN A 289 -0.18 -2.99 -14.70
C GLN A 289 -0.95 -2.25 -13.60
N SER A 290 -2.18 -1.79 -13.89
CA SER A 290 -3.00 -1.07 -12.90
C SER A 290 -3.44 -2.01 -11.77
N VAL A 291 -3.85 -3.25 -12.12
CA VAL A 291 -4.18 -4.31 -11.16
C VAL A 291 -2.96 -4.71 -10.34
N PHE A 292 -1.78 -4.80 -10.98
CA PHE A 292 -0.53 -5.10 -10.28
C PHE A 292 -0.22 -4.03 -9.25
N ASN A 293 -0.23 -2.76 -9.64
CA ASN A 293 0.04 -1.64 -8.73
C ASN A 293 -0.96 -1.62 -7.57
N PHE A 294 -2.25 -1.83 -7.86
CA PHE A 294 -3.31 -1.91 -6.87
C PHE A 294 -3.08 -3.02 -5.84
N CYS A 295 -2.64 -4.20 -6.28
CA CYS A 295 -2.35 -5.32 -5.38
C CYS A 295 -1.02 -5.16 -4.65
N ALA A 296 0.02 -4.66 -5.32
CA ALA A 296 1.38 -4.61 -4.80
C ALA A 296 1.58 -3.54 -3.73
N ILE A 297 0.98 -2.36 -3.89
CA ILE A 297 1.16 -1.23 -2.99
C ILE A 297 0.78 -1.59 -1.55
N PRO A 298 -0.42 -2.14 -1.24
CA PRO A 298 -0.77 -2.56 0.11
C PRO A 298 0.19 -3.61 0.67
N GLN A 299 0.67 -4.54 -0.16
CA GLN A 299 1.54 -5.64 0.26
C GLN A 299 2.94 -5.13 0.66
N VAL A 300 3.54 -4.22 -0.12
CA VAL A 300 4.84 -3.62 0.25
C VAL A 300 4.72 -2.73 1.50
N MET A 301 3.56 -2.09 1.70
CA MET A 301 3.26 -1.31 2.89
C MET A 301 3.11 -2.21 4.12
N ALA A 302 2.49 -3.39 3.97
CA ALA A 302 2.33 -4.37 5.04
C ALA A 302 3.69 -4.97 5.46
N ILE A 303 4.55 -5.40 4.54
CA ILE A 303 5.88 -5.91 4.91
C ILE A 303 6.76 -4.83 5.58
N SER A 304 6.64 -3.57 5.16
CA SER A 304 7.31 -2.46 5.85
C SER A 304 6.76 -2.26 7.26
N THR A 305 5.44 -2.33 7.42
CA THR A 305 4.77 -2.14 8.71
C THR A 305 5.06 -3.29 9.67
N ILE A 306 5.00 -4.55 9.21
CA ILE A 306 5.30 -5.71 10.06
C ILE A 306 6.77 -5.66 10.53
N THR A 307 7.68 -5.22 9.67
CA THR A 307 9.10 -5.02 10.02
C THR A 307 9.28 -3.89 11.04
N LEU A 308 8.46 -2.84 10.97
CA LEU A 308 8.49 -1.71 11.90
C LEU A 308 7.96 -2.08 13.29
N VAL A 309 6.91 -2.89 13.37
CA VAL A 309 6.32 -3.34 14.64
C VAL A 309 7.08 -4.49 15.27
N PHE A 310 7.78 -5.31 14.48
CA PHE A 310 8.58 -6.42 14.98
C PHE A 310 9.63 -5.97 16.01
N ASN A 311 9.61 -6.61 17.18
CA ASN A 311 10.46 -6.30 18.33
C ASN A 311 10.44 -4.81 18.74
N ASN A 312 9.28 -4.14 18.59
CA ASN A 312 9.13 -2.71 18.86
C ASN A 312 8.20 -2.45 20.05
N PRO A 313 8.71 -1.94 21.20
CA PRO A 313 7.90 -1.68 22.39
C PRO A 313 6.83 -0.61 22.19
N GLU A 314 6.98 0.25 21.19
CA GLU A 314 6.08 1.37 20.93
C GLU A 314 4.68 0.94 20.53
N VAL A 315 4.51 -0.30 20.04
CA VAL A 315 3.20 -0.89 19.67
C VAL A 315 2.22 -0.89 20.86
N PHE A 316 2.74 -1.06 22.08
CA PHE A 316 1.96 -1.07 23.31
C PHE A 316 1.72 0.34 23.88
N LYS A 317 2.31 1.37 23.28
CA LYS A 317 2.29 2.76 23.79
C LYS A 317 1.58 3.73 22.86
N ARG A 318 1.59 3.45 21.55
CA ARG A 318 0.97 4.27 20.52
C ARG A 318 0.75 3.48 19.24
N ASN A 319 -0.07 4.04 18.36
CA ASN A 319 -0.21 3.53 17.00
C ASN A 319 1.05 3.85 16.17
N VAL A 320 1.83 2.81 15.85
CA VAL A 320 3.10 2.89 15.12
C VAL A 320 2.83 2.92 13.61
N LYS A 321 3.38 3.92 12.90
CA LYS A 321 3.17 4.10 11.46
C LYS A 321 4.48 4.30 10.72
N ILE A 322 4.57 3.74 9.52
CA ILE A 322 5.69 4.02 8.62
C ILE A 322 5.73 5.51 8.27
N ARG A 323 6.93 6.02 7.97
CA ARG A 323 7.10 7.42 7.56
C ARG A 323 6.44 7.65 6.20
N LYS A 324 5.85 8.83 6.01
CA LYS A 324 5.21 9.20 4.73
C LYS A 324 6.20 9.16 3.56
N GLY A 325 7.47 9.53 3.79
CA GLY A 325 8.49 9.49 2.75
C GLY A 325 8.79 8.06 2.29
N LEU A 326 8.96 7.12 3.22
CA LEU A 326 9.05 5.70 2.91
C LEU A 326 7.80 5.19 2.17
N ALA A 327 6.60 5.58 2.60
CA ALA A 327 5.37 5.22 1.90
C ALA A 327 5.37 5.69 0.43
N CYS A 328 5.71 6.96 0.16
CA CYS A 328 5.83 7.49 -1.19
C CYS A 328 6.86 6.71 -2.01
N LYS A 329 8.03 6.40 -1.43
CA LYS A 329 9.07 5.61 -2.07
C LYS A 329 8.55 4.22 -2.47
N LEU A 330 7.91 3.50 -1.54
CA LEU A 330 7.37 2.17 -1.79
C LEU A 330 6.28 2.18 -2.88
N ILE A 331 5.39 3.17 -2.86
CA ILE A 331 4.35 3.34 -3.89
C ILE A 331 4.97 3.51 -5.28
N MET A 332 6.05 4.29 -5.39
CA MET A 332 6.72 4.55 -6.65
C MET A 332 7.57 3.38 -7.15
N GLU A 333 8.17 2.61 -6.23
CA GLU A 333 9.06 1.50 -6.59
C GLU A 333 8.29 0.20 -6.91
N ALA A 334 7.13 -0.04 -6.28
CA ALA A 334 6.36 -1.28 -6.41
C ALA A 334 5.62 -1.41 -7.77
N GLN A 335 6.37 -1.47 -8.86
CA GLN A 335 5.85 -1.45 -10.24
C GLN A 335 5.98 -2.80 -10.97
N ASN A 336 6.74 -3.76 -10.44
CA ASN A 336 6.80 -5.12 -10.98
C ASN A 336 7.20 -6.13 -9.89
N VAL A 337 6.97 -7.42 -10.17
CA VAL A 337 7.14 -8.48 -9.18
C VAL A 337 8.59 -8.64 -8.71
N ASP A 338 9.59 -8.39 -9.56
CA ASP A 338 11.00 -8.53 -9.18
C ASP A 338 11.42 -7.43 -8.21
N VAL A 339 10.95 -6.19 -8.43
CA VAL A 339 11.18 -5.08 -7.50
C VAL A 339 10.43 -5.32 -6.19
N VAL A 340 9.16 -5.76 -6.24
CA VAL A 340 8.40 -6.12 -5.03
C VAL A 340 9.12 -7.23 -4.25
N ARG A 341 9.59 -8.29 -4.92
CA ARG A 341 10.38 -9.35 -4.29
C ARG A 341 11.64 -8.80 -3.64
N ALA A 342 12.36 -7.88 -4.29
CA ALA A 342 13.55 -7.25 -3.72
C ALA A 342 13.23 -6.44 -2.46
N ILE A 343 12.13 -5.66 -2.47
CA ILE A 343 11.63 -4.91 -1.31
C ILE A 343 11.32 -5.86 -0.15
N PHE A 344 10.60 -6.95 -0.40
CA PHE A 344 10.29 -7.95 0.63
C PHE A 344 11.56 -8.56 1.21
N LEU A 345 12.55 -8.90 0.38
CA LEU A 345 13.84 -9.43 0.84
C LEU A 345 14.62 -8.42 1.68
N GLU A 346 14.61 -7.13 1.33
CA GLU A 346 15.23 -6.06 2.11
C GLU A 346 14.64 -5.99 3.53
N PHE A 347 13.31 -5.94 3.63
CA PHE A 347 12.62 -5.89 4.93
C PHE A 347 12.78 -7.18 5.73
N LEU A 348 12.76 -8.36 5.11
CA LEU A 348 13.06 -9.63 5.78
C LEU A 348 14.50 -9.67 6.33
N ASN A 349 15.46 -9.08 5.62
CA ASN A 349 16.84 -8.94 6.11
C ASN A 349 16.94 -7.94 7.27
N GLU A 350 16.11 -6.90 7.30
CA GLU A 350 16.00 -6.02 8.46
C GLU A 350 15.39 -6.74 9.65
N MET A 351 14.29 -7.48 9.47
CA MET A 351 13.68 -8.28 10.53
C MET A 351 14.67 -9.32 11.09
N ALA A 352 15.43 -10.00 10.23
CA ALA A 352 16.47 -10.93 10.67
C ALA A 352 17.54 -10.24 11.55
N ARG A 353 17.91 -9.00 11.26
CA ARG A 353 18.84 -8.21 12.08
C ARG A 353 18.21 -7.75 13.40
N LYS A 354 16.91 -7.45 13.40
CA LYS A 354 16.14 -7.09 14.61
C LYS A 354 15.88 -8.29 15.51
N ASN A 355 15.86 -9.50 14.98
CA ASN A 355 15.76 -10.74 15.74
C ASN A 355 17.13 -11.07 16.37
N ASN A 356 17.52 -10.28 17.38
CA ASN A 356 18.83 -10.35 18.03
C ASN A 356 18.77 -10.78 19.50
N ASN A 357 17.57 -10.98 20.05
CA ASN A 357 17.37 -11.43 21.43
C ASN A 357 17.23 -12.96 21.49
N ALA A 358 18.33 -13.66 21.79
CA ALA A 358 18.34 -15.11 21.93
C ALA A 358 17.50 -15.65 23.11
N ARG A 359 17.02 -14.76 24.01
CA ARG A 359 16.11 -15.14 25.11
C ARG A 359 14.64 -15.15 24.70
N ASP A 360 14.30 -14.59 23.53
CA ASP A 360 12.95 -14.71 22.99
C ASP A 360 12.65 -16.18 22.70
N PRO A 361 11.58 -16.78 23.25
CA PRO A 361 11.25 -18.19 23.01
C PRO A 361 11.00 -18.49 21.52
N ASN A 362 10.66 -17.49 20.72
CA ASN A 362 10.43 -17.62 19.28
C ASN A 362 11.68 -17.38 18.43
N TYR A 363 12.83 -17.03 19.02
CA TYR A 363 14.05 -16.62 18.30
C TYR A 363 14.43 -17.59 17.17
N VAL A 364 14.46 -18.89 17.48
CA VAL A 364 14.82 -19.95 16.51
C VAL A 364 13.74 -20.11 15.45
N ARG A 365 12.47 -20.19 15.86
CA ARG A 365 11.32 -20.36 14.93
C ARG A 365 11.25 -19.21 13.93
N ILE A 366 11.40 -17.97 14.40
CA ILE A 366 11.43 -16.76 13.55
C ILE A 366 12.61 -16.79 12.59
N SER A 367 13.81 -17.11 13.07
CA SER A 367 15.01 -17.20 12.22
C SER A 367 14.85 -18.24 11.11
N THR A 368 14.32 -19.41 11.45
CA THR A 368 14.03 -20.48 10.50
C THR A 368 12.97 -20.05 9.48
N LEU A 369 11.86 -19.45 9.93
CA LEU A 369 10.79 -19.00 9.04
C LEU A 369 11.30 -17.93 8.06
N ILE A 370 12.02 -16.91 8.55
CA ILE A 370 12.58 -15.87 7.68
C ILE A 370 13.51 -16.49 6.63
N ALA A 371 14.36 -17.44 7.01
CA ALA A 371 15.23 -18.14 6.06
C ALA A 371 14.44 -18.93 5.01
N GLN A 372 13.37 -19.62 5.41
CA GLN A 372 12.49 -20.37 4.51
C GLN A 372 11.74 -19.45 3.53
N VAL A 373 11.16 -18.36 4.03
CA VAL A 373 10.46 -17.36 3.20
C VAL A 373 11.44 -16.75 2.20
N ARG A 374 12.61 -16.30 2.65
CA ARG A 374 13.66 -15.78 1.75
C ARG A 374 14.06 -16.78 0.68
N TRP A 375 14.26 -18.03 1.06
CA TRP A 375 14.59 -19.10 0.11
C TRP A 375 13.50 -19.26 -0.95
N ARG A 376 12.22 -19.31 -0.56
CA ARG A 376 11.08 -19.40 -1.50
C ARG A 376 11.00 -18.20 -2.44
N LEU A 377 11.32 -17.01 -1.94
CA LEU A 377 11.35 -15.79 -2.73
C LEU A 377 12.49 -15.81 -3.77
N HIS A 378 13.62 -16.45 -3.47
CA HIS A 378 14.75 -16.60 -4.40
C HIS A 378 14.57 -17.72 -5.44
N THR A 379 13.93 -18.84 -5.08
CA THR A 379 13.92 -20.06 -5.90
C THR A 379 12.74 -20.19 -6.85
N ARG A 380 11.66 -19.41 -6.69
CA ARG A 380 10.57 -19.40 -7.66
C ARG A 380 10.96 -18.56 -8.88
N PRO A 381 11.17 -19.16 -10.07
CA PRO A 381 11.32 -18.38 -11.28
C PRO A 381 10.07 -17.52 -11.45
N ALA A 382 10.24 -16.27 -11.91
CA ALA A 382 9.12 -15.54 -12.48
C ALA A 382 8.53 -16.44 -13.56
N LEU A 383 7.26 -16.87 -13.41
CA LEU A 383 6.58 -17.64 -14.44
C LEU A 383 6.71 -16.83 -15.74
N ASP A 384 7.31 -17.43 -16.77
CA ASP A 384 7.71 -16.76 -17.99
C ASP A 384 6.59 -15.85 -18.52
N SER A 385 6.86 -14.54 -18.59
CA SER A 385 6.05 -13.63 -19.39
C SER A 385 6.21 -14.04 -20.86
N PRO A 386 5.12 -14.37 -21.59
CA PRO A 386 5.21 -14.72 -23.00
C PRO A 386 5.69 -13.56 -23.90
N ALA A 387 5.95 -12.37 -23.36
CA ALA A 387 6.28 -11.17 -24.13
C ALA A 387 7.78 -11.03 -24.49
N SER A 388 8.64 -12.00 -24.17
CA SER A 388 10.10 -11.84 -24.38
C SER A 388 10.67 -12.51 -25.64
N SER A 389 9.84 -13.12 -26.52
CA SER A 389 10.34 -13.76 -27.75
C SER A 389 10.14 -13.01 -29.06
N GLU A 390 9.47 -11.84 -29.10
CA GLU A 390 9.50 -10.98 -30.29
C GLU A 390 10.50 -9.84 -30.13
N ARG A 391 11.79 -10.17 -30.27
CA ARG A 391 12.74 -9.18 -30.77
C ARG A 391 12.34 -8.87 -32.20
N LEU A 392 11.63 -7.76 -32.39
CA LEU A 392 11.44 -7.11 -33.68
C LEU A 392 12.82 -6.99 -34.35
N ARG A 393 13.12 -7.89 -35.30
CA ARG A 393 14.22 -7.70 -36.23
C ARG A 393 13.78 -6.63 -37.21
N LEU A 394 14.10 -5.37 -36.92
CA LEU A 394 14.00 -4.32 -37.92
C LEU A 394 14.97 -4.63 -39.08
N PRO A 395 14.53 -4.56 -40.35
CA PRO A 395 15.43 -4.75 -41.47
C PRO A 395 16.48 -3.63 -41.50
N LEU A 396 17.75 -4.00 -41.60
CA LEU A 396 18.85 -3.10 -41.91
C LEU A 396 18.64 -2.54 -43.33
N GLY A 397 18.10 -1.33 -43.43
CA GLY A 397 18.01 -0.61 -44.69
C GLY A 397 17.23 0.68 -44.53
N MET A 398 17.96 1.80 -44.56
CA MET A 398 17.56 3.20 -44.78
C MET A 398 18.05 4.15 -43.69
N LEU A 399 19.36 4.42 -43.74
CA LEU A 399 19.92 5.70 -43.30
C LEU A 399 19.56 6.76 -44.36
N ASN A 400 18.91 7.84 -43.90
CA ASN A 400 19.04 9.25 -44.33
C ASN A 400 17.68 9.94 -44.47
N THR A 401 17.28 10.68 -43.44
CA THR A 401 16.67 12.03 -43.51
C THR A 401 16.55 12.59 -42.09
N PRO A 402 16.90 13.86 -41.82
CA PRO A 402 16.70 14.46 -40.50
C PRO A 402 15.26 14.98 -40.39
N ALA A 403 14.41 14.30 -39.62
CA ALA A 403 13.14 14.85 -39.18
C ALA A 403 13.31 15.51 -37.81
N GLN A 404 13.06 16.82 -37.74
CA GLN A 404 12.97 17.57 -36.48
C GLN A 404 11.74 17.09 -35.70
N VAL A 405 11.94 16.68 -34.45
CA VAL A 405 10.86 16.39 -33.50
C VAL A 405 10.72 17.61 -32.60
N GLU A 406 9.59 18.33 -32.69
CA GLU A 406 9.24 19.37 -31.73
C GLU A 406 8.76 18.74 -30.41
N LEU A 407 9.33 19.19 -29.29
CA LEU A 407 8.94 18.78 -27.94
C LEU A 407 7.66 19.54 -27.50
N PRO A 408 6.69 18.88 -26.83
CA PRO A 408 5.53 19.56 -26.27
C PRO A 408 5.93 20.68 -25.28
N THR A 409 5.23 21.80 -25.35
CA THR A 409 5.44 23.06 -24.60
C THR A 409 5.44 22.93 -23.06
N ALA A 410 5.11 21.76 -22.49
CA ALA A 410 5.20 21.50 -21.06
C ALA A 410 6.64 21.32 -20.52
N TRP A 411 7.64 21.15 -21.40
CA TRP A 411 9.02 20.86 -21.00
C TRP A 411 9.96 22.08 -21.02
N ALA A 412 9.48 23.25 -21.47
CA ALA A 412 10.28 24.46 -21.65
C ALA A 412 10.74 25.14 -20.33
N ARG A 413 10.36 24.62 -19.16
CA ARG A 413 10.65 25.21 -17.84
C ARG A 413 11.49 24.32 -16.91
N VAL A 414 11.93 23.16 -17.37
CA VAL A 414 12.78 22.26 -16.57
C VAL A 414 14.25 22.63 -16.81
N PRO A 415 15.04 22.98 -15.78
CA PRO A 415 16.47 23.22 -15.94
C PRO A 415 17.16 21.98 -16.54
N SER A 416 18.03 22.20 -17.53
CA SER A 416 18.65 21.14 -18.33
C SER A 416 19.36 20.04 -17.52
N TYR A 417 19.87 20.36 -16.33
CA TYR A 417 20.53 19.38 -15.45
C TYR A 417 19.56 18.35 -14.85
N LEU A 418 18.29 18.70 -14.62
CA LEU A 418 17.24 17.78 -14.14
C LEU A 418 16.75 16.86 -15.26
N LEU A 419 16.69 17.37 -16.49
CA LEU A 419 16.30 16.61 -17.67
C LEU A 419 17.28 15.46 -17.96
N HIS A 420 18.57 15.71 -17.77
CA HIS A 420 19.63 14.72 -17.98
C HIS A 420 19.56 13.54 -17.00
N HIS A 421 19.14 13.76 -15.75
CA HIS A 421 19.03 12.68 -14.77
C HIS A 421 17.77 11.82 -14.94
N VAL A 422 16.65 12.42 -15.37
CA VAL A 422 15.40 11.71 -15.66
C VAL A 422 15.55 10.82 -16.91
N LEU A 423 16.26 11.31 -17.94
CA LEU A 423 16.51 10.54 -19.16
C LEU A 423 17.53 9.41 -18.95
N ALA A 424 18.54 9.59 -18.09
CA ALA A 424 19.54 8.58 -17.80
C ALA A 424 18.99 7.32 -17.08
N ARG A 425 17.83 7.41 -16.40
CA ARG A 425 17.18 6.24 -15.78
C ARG A 425 16.25 5.47 -16.73
N ARG A 426 15.81 6.06 -17.83
CA ARG A 426 14.94 5.40 -18.83
C ARG A 426 15.69 4.57 -19.87
N CYS A 427 16.98 4.82 -20.06
CA CYS A 427 17.83 4.01 -20.94
C CYS A 427 18.67 3.07 -20.08
N GLY A 428 18.34 1.76 -20.10
CA GLY A 428 19.17 0.72 -19.49
C GLY A 428 20.60 0.67 -20.06
N PRO A 429 21.53 -0.06 -19.42
CA PRO A 429 22.95 0.00 -19.73
C PRO A 429 23.32 -0.82 -20.97
N THR A 430 22.75 -0.50 -22.13
CA THR A 430 23.23 -0.99 -23.44
C THR A 430 22.82 -0.03 -24.55
N SER A 431 23.48 1.12 -24.64
CA SER A 431 23.63 1.82 -25.93
C SER A 431 24.76 2.84 -25.82
N SER A 432 25.85 2.59 -26.53
CA SER A 432 26.92 3.54 -26.80
C SER A 432 26.38 4.67 -27.68
N LEU A 433 25.94 5.78 -27.08
CA LEU A 433 25.85 7.07 -27.76
C LEU A 433 26.80 8.04 -27.06
N GLY A 434 27.93 8.31 -27.71
CA GLY A 434 28.89 9.31 -27.27
C GLY A 434 28.28 10.70 -27.36
N LEU A 435 27.96 11.30 -26.22
CA LEU A 435 27.76 12.74 -26.10
C LEU A 435 29.07 13.35 -25.58
N ARG A 436 29.76 14.08 -26.45
CA ARG A 436 30.96 14.86 -26.12
C ARG A 436 30.59 15.94 -25.11
N LEU A 437 31.19 15.87 -23.93
CA LEU A 437 31.25 16.98 -22.97
C LEU A 437 32.26 18.02 -23.47
N THR A 438 31.80 19.21 -23.83
CA THR A 438 32.65 20.40 -23.90
C THR A 438 32.18 21.41 -22.85
N ASP A 439 33.16 21.85 -22.07
CA ASP A 439 33.18 23.02 -21.17
C ASP A 439 32.34 22.98 -19.89
N VAL A 440 32.93 22.43 -18.80
CA VAL A 440 33.15 23.15 -17.52
C VAL A 440 34.30 22.46 -16.76
N THR A 441 35.54 22.93 -16.93
CA THR A 441 36.58 23.07 -15.86
C THR A 441 37.88 23.55 -16.50
N LYS A 442 38.12 24.87 -16.48
CA LYS A 442 39.47 25.41 -16.65
C LYS A 442 40.24 25.23 -15.34
N THR A 443 41.09 24.21 -15.28
CA THR A 443 42.21 24.16 -14.34
C THR A 443 43.48 23.94 -15.15
N LYS A 444 44.30 24.99 -15.26
CA LYS A 444 45.62 24.96 -15.91
C LYS A 444 46.53 23.99 -15.15
N LEU A 445 47.20 23.08 -15.87
CA LEU A 445 48.35 22.33 -15.36
C LEU A 445 49.52 23.28 -15.08
N ALA A 446 50.20 23.11 -13.94
CA ALA A 446 51.56 23.62 -13.74
C ALA A 446 52.59 22.64 -14.34
N PRO A 447 53.78 23.08 -14.76
CA PRO A 447 54.67 22.35 -15.68
C PRO A 447 55.55 21.25 -15.07
N ASP A 448 55.25 20.79 -13.86
CA ASP A 448 56.15 19.95 -13.06
C ASP A 448 55.41 18.80 -12.36
N GLY A 449 54.82 17.92 -13.18
CA GLY A 449 54.96 16.46 -13.07
C GLY A 449 54.54 15.68 -11.80
N HIS A 450 53.94 16.27 -10.76
CA HIS A 450 53.53 15.53 -9.56
C HIS A 450 52.06 15.75 -9.14
N TRP A 451 51.35 14.63 -8.91
CA TRP A 451 50.00 14.62 -8.33
C TRP A 451 50.05 14.97 -6.84
N LYS A 452 49.44 16.09 -6.42
CA LYS A 452 49.11 16.34 -5.01
C LYS A 452 47.78 15.66 -4.66
N ARG A 453 47.76 14.83 -3.61
CA ARG A 453 46.52 14.34 -2.98
C ARG A 453 45.75 15.51 -2.34
N PRO A 454 44.42 15.63 -2.49
CA PRO A 454 43.63 16.51 -1.65
C PRO A 454 43.36 15.86 -0.28
N ALA A 455 43.41 16.69 0.76
CA ALA A 455 43.21 16.35 2.16
C ALA A 455 41.72 16.21 2.54
N SER A 456 41.46 15.35 3.54
CA SER A 456 40.34 15.30 4.50
C SER A 456 38.90 15.62 4.05
N GLY A 457 38.02 14.61 4.12
CA GLY A 457 36.60 14.62 3.73
C GLY A 457 35.61 15.26 4.70
N LEU A 458 35.82 16.51 5.11
CA LEU A 458 34.82 17.31 5.84
C LEU A 458 34.27 18.50 5.03
N ASP A 459 35.02 19.01 4.04
CA ASP A 459 34.60 20.17 3.23
C ASP A 459 33.65 19.83 2.06
N THR A 460 33.48 18.55 1.75
CA THR A 460 32.60 18.11 0.65
C THR A 460 31.12 18.11 1.05
N TRP A 461 30.81 17.80 2.32
CA TRP A 461 29.43 17.76 2.83
C TRP A 461 28.85 19.16 3.08
N ALA A 462 29.68 20.10 3.56
CA ALA A 462 29.28 21.50 3.73
C ALA A 462 28.94 22.17 2.38
N ASN A 463 29.67 21.82 1.31
CA ASN A 463 29.41 22.33 -0.03
C ASN A 463 28.16 21.70 -0.66
N VAL A 464 27.91 20.41 -0.47
CA VAL A 464 26.65 19.76 -0.93
C VAL A 464 25.44 20.31 -0.19
N LEU A 465 25.52 20.51 1.13
CA LEU A 465 24.44 21.10 1.93
C LEU A 465 24.18 22.57 1.56
N SER A 466 25.22 23.37 1.33
CA SER A 466 25.08 24.74 0.82
C SER A 466 24.48 24.79 -0.57
N SER A 467 24.87 23.90 -1.50
CA SER A 467 24.29 23.88 -2.85
C SER A 467 22.83 23.44 -2.87
N VAL A 468 22.43 22.49 -2.01
CA VAL A 468 21.03 22.07 -1.85
C VAL A 468 20.19 23.17 -1.18
N ALA A 469 20.75 23.85 -0.17
CA ALA A 469 20.07 24.97 0.50
C ALA A 469 19.91 26.19 -0.44
N ILE A 470 20.92 26.52 -1.24
CA ILE A 470 20.86 27.61 -2.23
C ILE A 470 19.89 27.26 -3.36
N GLY A 471 19.87 26.00 -3.82
CA GLY A 471 18.92 25.51 -4.82
C GLY A 471 17.46 25.57 -4.33
N ALA A 472 17.20 25.15 -3.09
CA ALA A 472 15.88 25.22 -2.48
C ALA A 472 15.41 26.67 -2.24
N THR A 473 16.31 27.56 -1.81
CA THR A 473 16.00 28.98 -1.55
C THR A 473 15.75 29.74 -2.86
N ALA A 474 16.53 29.48 -3.90
CA ALA A 474 16.32 30.06 -5.24
C ALA A 474 15.04 29.55 -5.91
N PHE A 475 14.65 28.29 -5.67
CA PHE A 475 13.41 27.71 -6.18
C PHE A 475 12.16 28.27 -5.49
N LEU A 476 12.25 28.53 -4.17
CA LEU A 476 11.19 29.20 -3.38
C LEU A 476 11.04 30.69 -3.72
N ALA A 477 12.09 31.34 -4.22
CA ALA A 477 12.00 32.71 -4.72
C ALA A 477 11.42 32.80 -6.15
N ALA A 478 11.58 31.75 -6.97
CA ALA A 478 11.16 31.73 -8.37
C ALA A 478 9.68 31.38 -8.60
N ARG A 479 9.03 30.73 -7.63
CA ARG A 479 7.56 30.67 -7.53
C ARG A 479 7.22 31.38 -6.23
N TYR A 480 6.45 32.46 -6.26
CA TYR A 480 5.90 33.16 -5.09
C TYR A 480 5.12 32.20 -4.17
N ILE A 481 5.83 31.36 -3.43
CA ILE A 481 5.32 30.42 -2.44
C ILE A 481 5.94 30.93 -1.15
N THR A 482 5.18 31.74 -0.42
CA THR A 482 5.57 32.14 0.93
C THR A 482 5.65 30.89 1.79
N VAL A 483 6.67 30.83 2.65
CA VAL A 483 6.96 29.69 3.54
C VAL A 483 5.74 29.28 4.39
N GLY A 484 4.73 30.14 4.54
CA GLY A 484 3.46 29.85 5.20
C GLY A 484 2.55 28.83 4.49
N GLU A 485 2.67 28.61 3.17
CA GLU A 485 1.86 27.61 2.44
C GLU A 485 2.49 26.19 2.45
N LEU A 486 3.68 26.05 3.05
CA LEU A 486 4.48 24.83 3.13
C LEU A 486 4.50 24.19 4.54
N LEU A 487 3.95 24.86 5.54
CA LEU A 487 3.88 24.40 6.93
C LEU A 487 2.61 23.60 7.20
#